data_AF-A0A2D6KUW8-F1
#
_entry.id   AF-A0A2D6KUW8-F1
#
_cell.length_a   1.000
_cell.length_b   1.000
_cell.length_c   1.000
_cell.angle_alpha   90.00
_cell.angle_beta   90.00
_cell.angle_gamma   90.00
#
_symmetry.space_group_name_H-M   'P 1'
#
loop_
_entity.id
_entity.type
_entity.pdbx_description
1 polymer ?
#
loop_
_entity_poly.entity_id
_entity_poly.type
_entity_poly.pdbx_seq_one_letter_code
_entity_poly.pdbx_strand_id
1 'polypeptide(L)'
;MVGISDDQFGSIRRCLEASLTIQEDFPNIFDLYQKEGSALNVAKSLDLSKKYHLSEEQTERAIYGAIQGHSGGFGIDSFQGLVEKTVWENARFQNQSARGKELKKKKQAVHGRTPEKKHADALEGVKAKGFTHWYSKNENGESEIACAYRLSCDPEHHHKSGAHLGKPHCKKIAQELNREYKNSRSPVEVKKAIRRHKRNLLKQST
;
A
#
# COMPACT_ATOMS: atom_id res chain seq x y z
N MET A 1 2.46 4.62 27.49
CA MET A 1 1.07 4.16 27.33
C MET A 1 0.33 5.31 26.64
N VAL A 2 -0.01 5.19 25.36
CA VAL A 2 -0.71 6.26 24.65
C VAL A 2 -2.19 6.13 25.00
N GLY A 3 -2.70 7.03 25.83
CA GLY A 3 -4.12 7.09 26.16
C GLY A 3 -4.94 7.49 24.94
N ILE A 4 -6.18 7.01 24.87
CA ILE A 4 -7.17 7.47 23.88
C ILE A 4 -7.44 8.96 24.14
N SER A 5 -7.39 9.80 23.10
CA SER A 5 -7.77 11.21 23.25
C SER A 5 -9.28 11.38 23.37
N ASP A 6 -9.72 12.49 23.96
CA ASP A 6 -11.16 12.78 24.10
C ASP A 6 -11.89 12.81 22.74
N ASP A 7 -11.22 13.31 21.70
CA ASP A 7 -11.75 13.29 20.32
C ASP A 7 -11.93 11.87 19.78
N GLN A 8 -10.97 10.99 20.05
CA GLN A 8 -11.06 9.58 19.67
C GLN A 8 -12.18 8.89 20.45
N PHE A 9 -12.32 9.19 21.74
CA PHE A 9 -13.39 8.68 22.58
C PHE A 9 -14.76 9.12 22.05
N GLY A 10 -14.94 10.41 21.77
CA GLY A 10 -16.19 10.94 21.21
C GLY A 10 -16.49 10.44 19.80
N SER A 11 -15.47 10.17 18.99
CA SER A 11 -15.62 9.54 17.67
C SER A 11 -16.13 8.09 17.77
N ILE A 12 -15.56 7.30 18.68
CA ILE A 12 -15.99 5.92 18.93
C ILE A 12 -17.42 5.90 19.44
N ARG A 13 -17.74 6.75 20.43
CA ARG A 13 -19.09 6.87 20.98
C ARG A 13 -20.14 7.16 19.91
N ARG A 14 -19.93 8.19 19.07
CA ARG A 14 -20.86 8.53 17.97
C ARG A 14 -21.07 7.39 16.99
N CYS A 15 -20.02 6.63 16.70
CA CYS A 15 -20.11 5.46 15.83
C CYS A 15 -20.96 4.34 16.44
N LEU A 16 -20.86 4.13 17.76
CA LEU A 16 -21.67 3.15 18.50
C LEU A 16 -23.14 3.61 18.62
N GLU A 17 -23.39 4.89 18.87
CA GLU A 17 -24.74 5.47 18.86
C GLU A 17 -25.39 5.28 17.49
N ALA A 18 -24.68 5.59 16.40
CA ALA A 18 -25.17 5.33 15.05
C ALA A 18 -25.38 3.84 14.76
N SER A 19 -24.59 2.94 15.36
CA SER A 19 -24.79 1.49 15.21
C SER A 19 -26.16 1.07 15.73
N LEU A 20 -26.55 1.55 16.92
CA LEU A 20 -27.86 1.29 17.51
C LEU A 20 -28.98 1.84 16.64
N THR A 21 -28.87 3.11 16.22
CA THR A 21 -29.88 3.72 15.34
C THR A 21 -30.00 2.99 14.01
N ILE A 22 -28.89 2.47 13.46
CA ILE A 22 -28.91 1.66 12.24
C ILE A 22 -29.66 0.34 12.45
N GLN A 23 -29.53 -0.32 13.62
CA GLN A 23 -30.29 -1.55 13.90
C GLN A 23 -31.79 -1.30 13.87
N GLU A 24 -32.23 -0.16 14.41
CA GLU A 24 -33.63 0.26 14.47
C GLU A 24 -34.15 0.67 13.09
N ASP A 25 -33.40 1.54 12.39
CA ASP A 25 -33.78 2.08 11.08
C ASP A 25 -33.72 1.02 9.96
N PHE A 26 -32.79 0.06 10.08
CA PHE A 26 -32.48 -0.93 9.04
C PHE A 26 -32.25 -2.32 9.65
N PRO A 27 -33.30 -2.98 10.18
CA PRO A 27 -33.17 -4.31 10.79
C PRO A 27 -32.69 -5.38 9.78
N ASN A 28 -32.89 -5.14 8.48
CA ASN A 28 -32.43 -6.00 7.38
C ASN A 28 -31.06 -5.62 6.82
N ILE A 29 -30.27 -4.77 7.51
CA ILE A 29 -28.97 -4.31 6.98
C ILE A 29 -27.97 -5.45 6.78
N PHE A 30 -28.11 -6.55 7.51
CA PHE A 30 -27.29 -7.75 7.30
C PHE A 30 -27.56 -8.39 5.94
N ASP A 31 -28.83 -8.49 5.51
CA ASP A 31 -29.18 -9.04 4.20
C ASP A 31 -28.64 -8.14 3.07
N LEU A 32 -28.74 -6.82 3.26
CA LEU A 32 -28.13 -5.85 2.34
C LEU A 32 -26.62 -6.02 2.28
N TYR A 33 -25.94 -6.23 3.41
CA TYR A 33 -24.51 -6.51 3.44
C TYR A 33 -24.14 -7.78 2.68
N GLN A 34 -24.93 -8.85 2.83
CA GLN A 34 -24.71 -10.10 2.09
C GLN A 34 -24.87 -9.89 0.58
N LYS A 35 -25.88 -9.12 0.17
CA LYS A 35 -26.15 -8.82 -1.25
C LYS A 35 -25.09 -7.91 -1.86
N GLU A 36 -24.74 -6.83 -1.18
CA GLU A 36 -23.83 -5.78 -1.68
C GLU A 36 -22.35 -6.14 -1.52
N GLY A 37 -22.04 -7.17 -0.72
CA GLY A 37 -20.70 -7.71 -0.53
C GLY A 37 -19.75 -6.85 0.32
N SER A 38 -20.14 -5.63 0.70
CA SER A 38 -19.35 -4.77 1.59
C SER A 38 -20.19 -3.71 2.32
N ALA A 39 -19.77 -3.35 3.53
CA ALA A 39 -20.41 -2.27 4.29
C ALA A 39 -20.29 -0.92 3.58
N LEU A 40 -19.20 -0.66 2.86
CA LEU A 40 -19.04 0.54 2.05
C LEU A 40 -20.12 0.64 0.96
N ASN A 41 -20.43 -0.46 0.27
CA ASN A 41 -21.46 -0.48 -0.75
C ASN A 41 -22.85 -0.23 -0.14
N VAL A 42 -23.15 -0.85 1.01
CA VAL A 42 -24.38 -0.61 1.76
C VAL A 42 -24.47 0.86 2.21
N ALA A 43 -23.38 1.40 2.76
CA ALA A 43 -23.32 2.79 3.19
C ALA A 43 -23.61 3.76 2.04
N LYS A 44 -23.09 3.47 0.84
CA LYS A 44 -23.33 4.27 -0.37
C LYS A 44 -24.72 4.11 -0.94
N SER A 45 -25.25 2.88 -0.98
CA SER A 45 -26.58 2.61 -1.54
C SER A 45 -27.70 3.24 -0.71
N LEU A 46 -27.48 3.37 0.60
CA LEU A 46 -28.43 3.99 1.54
C LEU A 46 -28.05 5.42 1.95
N ASP A 47 -26.98 5.99 1.40
CA ASP A 47 -26.44 7.33 1.73
C ASP A 47 -26.25 7.57 3.25
N LEU A 48 -25.85 6.53 3.99
CA LEU A 48 -25.83 6.52 5.46
C LEU A 48 -24.85 7.53 6.05
N SER A 49 -23.73 7.78 5.36
CA SER A 49 -22.75 8.78 5.80
C SER A 49 -23.37 10.17 5.88
N LYS A 50 -24.27 10.53 4.95
CA LYS A 50 -25.00 11.79 5.01
C LYS A 50 -26.10 11.75 6.06
N LYS A 51 -26.85 10.64 6.13
CA LYS A 51 -27.96 10.47 7.09
C LYS A 51 -27.50 10.62 8.55
N TYR A 52 -26.35 10.04 8.91
CA TYR A 52 -25.83 10.05 10.27
C TYR A 52 -24.69 11.05 10.49
N HIS A 53 -24.35 11.87 9.48
CA HIS A 53 -23.26 12.84 9.53
C HIS A 53 -21.92 12.24 9.97
N LEU A 54 -21.59 11.07 9.42
CA LEU A 54 -20.37 10.31 9.70
C LEU A 54 -19.45 10.26 8.48
N SER A 55 -18.15 10.07 8.71
CA SER A 55 -17.22 9.73 7.63
C SER A 55 -17.53 8.35 7.06
N GLU A 56 -17.12 8.06 5.82
CA GLU A 56 -17.33 6.72 5.22
C GLU A 56 -16.80 5.60 6.12
N GLU A 57 -15.62 5.80 6.73
CA GLU A 57 -15.02 4.82 7.65
C GLU A 57 -15.84 4.63 8.93
N GLN A 58 -16.35 5.72 9.50
CA GLN A 58 -17.22 5.66 10.68
C GLN A 58 -18.55 4.97 10.36
N THR A 59 -19.12 5.24 9.19
CA THR A 59 -20.34 4.59 8.72
C THR A 59 -20.13 3.09 8.52
N GLU A 60 -19.03 2.67 7.90
CA GLU A 60 -18.70 1.25 7.76
C GLU A 60 -18.58 0.55 9.11
N ARG A 61 -17.91 1.19 10.07
CA ARG A 61 -17.81 0.68 11.44
C ARG A 61 -19.16 0.62 12.13
N ALA A 62 -20.02 1.61 11.92
CA ALA A 62 -21.36 1.63 12.50
C ALA A 62 -22.22 0.48 11.96
N ILE A 63 -22.14 0.18 10.66
CA ILE A 63 -22.79 -1.00 10.06
C ILE A 63 -22.26 -2.29 10.69
N TYR A 64 -20.94 -2.42 10.87
CA TYR A 64 -20.37 -3.59 11.54
C TYR A 64 -20.83 -3.71 12.99
N GLY A 65 -20.90 -2.59 13.72
CA GLY A 65 -21.43 -2.53 15.08
C GLY A 65 -22.89 -2.97 15.14
N ALA A 66 -23.73 -2.48 14.23
CA ALA A 66 -25.13 -2.88 14.13
C ALA A 66 -25.28 -4.38 13.89
N ILE A 67 -24.44 -4.98 13.04
CA ILE A 67 -24.54 -6.39 12.71
C ILE A 67 -24.01 -7.29 13.84
N GLN A 68 -22.85 -6.96 14.44
CA GLN A 68 -22.16 -7.85 15.40
C GLN A 68 -22.43 -7.53 16.88
N GLY A 69 -22.97 -6.35 17.17
CA GLY A 69 -23.16 -5.84 18.52
C GLY A 69 -21.93 -5.16 19.11
N HIS A 70 -22.05 -4.76 20.37
CA HIS A 70 -21.00 -4.16 21.17
C HIS A 70 -21.01 -4.64 22.62
N SER A 71 -19.82 -4.88 23.20
CA SER A 71 -19.66 -5.37 24.57
C SER A 71 -19.86 -4.32 25.66
N GLY A 72 -20.08 -3.06 25.28
CA GLY A 72 -20.17 -1.91 26.19
C GLY A 72 -18.84 -1.19 26.39
N GLY A 73 -18.93 0.05 26.86
CA GLY A 73 -17.81 0.98 27.03
C GLY A 73 -18.07 2.30 26.31
N PHE A 74 -17.14 3.25 26.44
CA PHE A 74 -17.25 4.57 25.78
C PHE A 74 -18.53 5.37 26.11
N GLY A 75 -19.13 5.11 27.28
CA GLY A 75 -20.40 5.71 27.69
C GLY A 75 -21.64 5.10 27.00
N ILE A 76 -21.49 3.92 26.40
CA ILE A 76 -22.56 3.16 25.74
C ILE A 76 -22.66 1.79 26.41
N ASP A 77 -23.89 1.36 26.68
CA ASP A 77 -24.18 0.04 27.23
C ASP A 77 -23.90 -1.06 26.20
N SER A 78 -23.70 -2.28 26.68
CA SER A 78 -23.60 -3.43 25.77
C SER A 78 -24.90 -3.63 25.01
N PHE A 79 -24.81 -3.93 23.73
CA PHE A 79 -25.97 -4.27 22.91
C PHE A 79 -25.67 -5.46 22.00
N GLN A 80 -26.70 -6.28 21.77
CA GLN A 80 -26.60 -7.46 20.91
C GLN A 80 -26.64 -7.06 19.43
N GLY A 81 -25.88 -7.76 18.61
CA GLY A 81 -25.92 -7.59 17.15
C GLY A 81 -27.20 -8.15 16.53
N LEU A 82 -27.50 -7.73 15.29
CA LEU A 82 -28.63 -8.27 14.52
C LEU A 82 -28.47 -9.77 14.20
N VAL A 83 -27.23 -10.28 14.21
CA VAL A 83 -26.94 -11.70 13.98
C VAL A 83 -25.91 -12.22 14.97
N GLU A 84 -25.87 -13.55 15.13
CA GLU A 84 -24.82 -14.20 15.88
C GLU A 84 -23.44 -13.95 15.27
N LYS A 85 -22.43 -13.84 16.13
CA LYS A 85 -21.05 -13.55 15.72
C LYS A 85 -20.49 -14.54 14.70
N THR A 86 -20.81 -15.83 14.85
CA THR A 86 -20.39 -16.90 13.93
C THR A 86 -20.99 -16.72 12.53
N VAL A 87 -22.27 -16.33 12.44
CA VAL A 87 -22.96 -16.02 11.19
C VAL A 87 -22.32 -14.82 10.50
N TRP A 88 -22.03 -13.77 11.26
CA TRP A 88 -21.33 -12.59 10.77
C TRP A 88 -19.93 -12.90 10.23
N GLU A 89 -19.11 -13.62 11.01
CA GLU A 89 -17.74 -13.97 10.62
C GLU A 89 -17.70 -14.81 9.34
N ASN A 90 -18.62 -15.76 9.19
CA ASN A 90 -18.77 -16.56 7.98
C ASN A 90 -19.16 -15.71 6.77
N ALA A 91 -20.16 -14.83 6.89
CA ALA A 91 -20.59 -13.95 5.81
C ALA A 91 -19.45 -13.00 5.38
N ARG A 92 -18.74 -12.41 6.35
CA ARG A 92 -17.59 -11.54 6.09
C ARG A 92 -16.47 -12.27 5.35
N PHE A 93 -16.17 -13.50 5.76
CA PHE A 93 -15.15 -14.31 5.10
C PHE A 93 -15.54 -14.63 3.64
N GLN A 94 -16.79 -15.02 3.39
CA GLN A 94 -17.26 -15.30 2.04
C GLN A 94 -17.18 -14.06 1.14
N ASN A 95 -17.63 -12.90 1.64
CA ASN A 95 -17.56 -11.63 0.91
C ASN A 95 -16.12 -11.21 0.62
N GLN A 96 -15.21 -11.36 1.60
CA GLN A 96 -13.78 -11.07 1.41
C GLN A 96 -13.15 -11.99 0.35
N SER A 97 -13.49 -13.28 0.39
CA SER A 97 -13.02 -14.27 -0.60
C SER A 97 -13.53 -13.96 -2.01
N ALA A 98 -14.82 -13.64 -2.15
CA ALA A 98 -15.43 -13.25 -3.42
C ALA A 98 -14.78 -11.99 -4.00
N ARG A 99 -14.62 -10.94 -3.19
CA ARG A 99 -13.92 -9.70 -3.59
C ARG A 99 -12.47 -9.97 -3.97
N GLY A 100 -11.77 -10.84 -3.24
CA GLY A 100 -10.41 -11.26 -3.58
C GLY A 100 -10.32 -11.92 -4.97
N LYS A 101 -11.27 -12.83 -5.27
CA LYS A 101 -11.38 -13.46 -6.59
C LYS A 101 -11.69 -12.44 -7.70
N GLU A 102 -12.58 -11.49 -7.45
CA GLU A 102 -12.92 -10.42 -8.40
C GLU A 102 -11.73 -9.51 -8.69
N LEU A 103 -11.05 -9.02 -7.64
CA LEU A 103 -9.83 -8.20 -7.79
C LEU A 103 -8.71 -8.95 -8.52
N LYS A 104 -8.62 -10.27 -8.34
CA LYS A 104 -7.70 -11.12 -9.09
C LYS A 104 -8.06 -11.14 -10.57
N LYS A 105 -9.35 -11.33 -10.92
CA LYS A 105 -9.83 -11.27 -12.32
C LYS A 105 -9.54 -9.91 -12.97
N LYS A 106 -9.75 -8.82 -12.24
CA LYS A 106 -9.45 -7.44 -12.69
C LYS A 106 -7.97 -7.12 -12.76
N LYS A 107 -7.07 -8.06 -12.43
CA LYS A 107 -5.61 -7.84 -12.36
C LYS A 107 -5.22 -6.68 -11.41
N GLN A 108 -6.01 -6.45 -10.38
CA GLN A 108 -5.78 -5.39 -9.38
C GLN A 108 -5.25 -5.94 -8.05
N ALA A 109 -5.53 -7.21 -7.75
CA ALA A 109 -4.97 -7.91 -6.59
C ALA A 109 -3.44 -7.96 -6.66
N VAL A 110 -2.77 -7.97 -5.49
CA VAL A 110 -1.30 -8.00 -5.37
C VAL A 110 -0.65 -9.04 -6.30
N HIS A 111 -1.24 -10.23 -6.40
CA HIS A 111 -0.78 -11.31 -7.27
C HIS A 111 -1.36 -11.27 -8.69
N GLY A 112 -2.42 -10.51 -8.94
CA GLY A 112 -3.06 -10.35 -10.24
C GLY A 112 -2.49 -9.21 -11.09
N ARG A 113 -1.76 -8.25 -10.49
CA ARG A 113 -1.18 -7.10 -11.19
C ARG A 113 -0.23 -7.50 -12.32
N THR A 114 -0.32 -6.79 -13.44
CA THR A 114 0.60 -6.96 -14.56
C THR A 114 2.03 -6.54 -14.17
N PRO A 115 3.07 -7.04 -14.85
CA PRO A 115 4.44 -6.61 -14.62
C PRO A 115 4.63 -5.09 -14.71
N GLU A 116 3.94 -4.43 -15.65
CA GLU A 116 4.02 -2.99 -15.88
C GLU A 116 3.43 -2.21 -14.70
N LYS A 117 2.27 -2.64 -14.19
CA LYS A 117 1.66 -2.01 -13.02
C LYS A 117 2.50 -2.22 -11.77
N LYS A 118 3.07 -3.42 -11.58
CA LYS A 118 4.04 -3.69 -10.49
C LYS A 118 5.27 -2.80 -10.59
N HIS A 119 5.76 -2.56 -11.80
CA HIS A 119 6.87 -1.65 -12.05
C HIS A 119 6.49 -0.22 -11.68
N ALA A 120 5.36 0.29 -12.19
CA ALA A 120 4.86 1.63 -11.87
C ALA A 120 4.66 1.85 -10.38
N ASP A 121 4.03 0.91 -9.67
CA ASP A 121 3.83 0.99 -8.22
C ASP A 121 5.16 1.00 -7.46
N ALA A 122 6.17 0.26 -7.95
CA ALA A 122 7.52 0.28 -7.39
C ALA A 122 8.20 1.64 -7.59
N LEU A 123 8.03 2.28 -8.77
CA LEU A 123 8.52 3.63 -9.03
C LEU A 123 7.86 4.64 -8.08
N GLU A 124 6.54 4.56 -7.93
CA GLU A 124 5.76 5.44 -7.06
C GLU A 124 6.18 5.26 -5.59
N GLY A 125 6.37 4.02 -5.13
CA GLY A 125 6.85 3.73 -3.78
C GLY A 125 8.27 4.25 -3.51
N VAL A 126 9.15 4.26 -4.51
CA VAL A 126 10.50 4.86 -4.42
C VAL A 126 10.39 6.39 -4.31
N LYS A 127 9.52 7.01 -5.13
CA LYS A 127 9.27 8.47 -5.10
C LYS A 127 8.64 8.92 -3.79
N ALA A 128 7.64 8.19 -3.27
CA ALA A 128 6.97 8.50 -2.00
C ALA A 128 7.93 8.48 -0.80
N LYS A 129 9.02 7.71 -0.90
CA LYS A 129 10.10 7.67 0.10
C LYS A 129 11.19 8.74 -0.13
N GLY A 130 11.01 9.62 -1.12
CA GLY A 130 11.97 10.66 -1.46
C GLY A 130 13.23 10.18 -2.20
N PHE A 131 13.23 8.94 -2.71
CA PHE A 131 14.36 8.40 -3.44
C PHE A 131 14.22 8.59 -4.96
N THR A 132 15.34 8.76 -5.66
CA THR A 132 15.39 8.80 -7.12
C THR A 132 15.53 7.40 -7.71
N HIS A 133 14.85 7.14 -8.82
CA HIS A 133 14.93 5.85 -9.51
C HIS A 133 16.17 5.77 -10.41
N TRP A 134 16.88 4.63 -10.42
CA TRP A 134 18.05 4.35 -11.27
C TRP A 134 17.83 4.47 -12.79
N TYR A 135 16.58 4.65 -13.24
CA TYR A 135 16.23 4.85 -14.66
C TYR A 135 15.95 6.32 -14.97
N SER A 136 16.18 7.23 -14.01
CA SER A 136 16.17 8.67 -14.28
C SER A 136 17.20 9.00 -15.34
N LYS A 137 16.80 9.80 -16.33
CA LYS A 137 17.66 10.25 -17.42
C LYS A 137 18.27 11.61 -17.09
N ASN A 138 19.52 11.81 -17.49
CA ASN A 138 20.15 13.13 -17.52
C ASN A 138 19.66 13.92 -18.74
N GLU A 139 20.19 15.14 -18.93
CA GLU A 139 19.88 16.02 -20.07
C GLU A 139 20.21 15.36 -21.42
N ASN A 140 21.18 14.44 -21.44
CA ASN A 140 21.58 13.68 -22.63
C ASN A 140 20.72 12.42 -22.89
N GLY A 141 19.69 12.18 -22.09
CA GLY A 141 18.81 11.02 -22.22
C GLY A 141 19.40 9.69 -21.71
N GLU A 142 20.61 9.69 -21.14
CA GLU A 142 21.27 8.53 -20.55
C GLU A 142 20.71 8.25 -19.14
N SER A 143 20.25 7.03 -18.90
CA SER A 143 19.78 6.63 -17.57
C SER A 143 20.93 6.48 -16.56
N GLU A 144 20.71 6.84 -15.30
CA GLU A 144 21.71 6.74 -14.22
C GLU A 144 22.36 5.35 -14.13
N ILE A 145 21.59 4.28 -14.35
CA ILE A 145 22.11 2.91 -14.37
C ILE A 145 23.03 2.60 -15.56
N ALA A 146 22.76 3.20 -16.72
CA ALA A 146 23.59 3.04 -17.92
C ALA A 146 24.91 3.80 -17.75
N CYS A 147 24.85 5.04 -17.24
CA CYS A 147 26.04 5.80 -16.87
C CYS A 147 26.88 5.04 -15.83
N ALA A 148 26.25 4.50 -14.78
CA ALA A 148 26.95 3.69 -13.77
C ALA A 148 27.65 2.46 -14.36
N TYR A 149 27.02 1.78 -15.34
CA TYR A 149 27.61 0.65 -16.02
C TYR A 149 28.77 1.06 -16.94
N ARG A 150 28.60 2.12 -17.73
CA ARG A 150 29.65 2.70 -18.59
C ARG A 150 30.88 3.08 -17.78
N LEU A 151 30.71 3.83 -16.70
CA LEU A 151 31.80 4.18 -15.77
C LEU A 151 32.43 2.93 -15.14
N SER A 152 31.67 1.86 -14.92
CA SER A 152 32.25 0.61 -14.40
C SER A 152 33.13 -0.14 -15.41
N CYS A 153 32.95 0.11 -16.70
CA CYS A 153 33.78 -0.45 -17.77
C CYS A 153 35.01 0.41 -18.06
N ASP A 154 35.00 1.68 -17.63
CA ASP A 154 36.09 2.62 -17.82
C ASP A 154 37.28 2.31 -16.87
N PRO A 155 38.48 2.01 -17.39
CA PRO A 155 39.68 1.80 -16.58
C PRO A 155 40.02 2.98 -15.67
N GLU A 156 39.64 4.21 -16.01
CA GLU A 156 39.86 5.38 -15.15
C GLU A 156 39.13 5.29 -13.82
N HIS A 157 38.03 4.53 -13.79
CA HIS A 157 37.19 4.32 -12.61
C HIS A 157 37.49 3.00 -11.93
N HIS A 158 38.61 2.36 -12.25
CA HIS A 158 39.06 1.14 -11.58
C HIS A 158 40.07 1.45 -10.48
N HIS A 159 40.21 0.53 -9.53
CA HIS A 159 41.31 0.58 -8.57
C HIS A 159 42.64 0.37 -9.31
N LYS A 160 43.59 1.30 -9.12
CA LYS A 160 44.92 1.28 -9.75
C LYS A 160 45.95 0.45 -8.96
N SER A 161 45.63 0.02 -7.74
CA SER A 161 46.52 -0.76 -6.89
C SER A 161 45.74 -1.53 -5.80
N GLY A 162 46.42 -2.48 -5.14
CA GLY A 162 45.90 -3.25 -4.01
C GLY A 162 45.02 -4.45 -4.38
N ALA A 163 44.35 -5.06 -3.38
CA ALA A 163 43.54 -6.29 -3.53
C ALA A 163 42.30 -6.15 -4.44
N HIS A 164 42.03 -4.96 -4.93
CA HIS A 164 40.92 -4.65 -5.83
C HIS A 164 41.37 -4.16 -7.21
N LEU A 165 42.67 -4.25 -7.53
CA LEU A 165 43.24 -3.89 -8.83
C LEU A 165 42.37 -4.38 -10.00
N GLY A 166 42.06 -3.47 -10.93
CA GLY A 166 41.24 -3.75 -12.12
C GLY A 166 39.75 -3.95 -11.85
N LYS A 167 39.27 -3.74 -10.62
CA LYS A 167 37.84 -3.76 -10.29
C LYS A 167 37.27 -2.33 -10.26
N PRO A 168 35.96 -2.14 -10.54
CA PRO A 168 35.32 -0.84 -10.48
C PRO A 168 35.37 -0.20 -9.09
N HIS A 169 35.88 1.02 -9.02
CA HIS A 169 35.98 1.85 -7.84
C HIS A 169 34.62 2.52 -7.53
N CYS A 170 33.71 1.76 -6.93
CA CYS A 170 32.31 2.15 -6.74
C CYS A 170 32.12 3.49 -5.98
N LYS A 171 33.07 3.90 -5.14
CA LYS A 171 33.04 5.22 -4.47
C LYS A 171 33.26 6.38 -5.43
N LYS A 172 34.13 6.20 -6.43
CA LYS A 172 34.42 7.22 -7.46
C LYS A 172 33.23 7.35 -8.41
N ILE A 173 32.69 6.21 -8.82
CA ILE A 173 31.46 6.14 -9.64
C ILE A 173 30.28 6.81 -8.90
N ALA A 174 30.09 6.54 -7.61
CA ALA A 174 29.02 7.18 -6.83
C ALA A 174 29.15 8.71 -6.79
N GLN A 175 30.36 9.24 -6.59
CA GLN A 175 30.60 10.68 -6.59
C GLN A 175 30.23 11.33 -7.92
N GLU A 176 30.57 10.68 -9.03
CA GLU A 176 30.26 11.17 -10.37
C GLU A 176 28.76 11.14 -10.66
N LEU A 177 28.08 10.04 -10.34
CA LEU A 177 26.64 9.92 -10.48
C LEU A 177 25.89 10.95 -9.64
N ASN A 178 26.33 11.18 -8.39
CA ASN A 178 25.70 12.16 -7.51
C ASN A 178 25.85 13.59 -8.04
N ARG A 179 26.99 13.90 -8.68
CA ARG A 179 27.22 15.19 -9.33
C ARG A 179 26.33 15.38 -10.55
N GLU A 180 26.24 14.37 -11.41
CA GLU A 180 25.52 14.46 -12.69
C GLU A 180 24.00 14.37 -12.53
N TYR A 181 23.51 13.47 -11.68
CA TYR A 181 22.08 13.21 -11.48
C TYR A 181 21.49 13.91 -10.26
N LYS A 182 22.27 14.72 -9.53
CA LYS A 182 21.87 15.43 -8.31
C LYS A 182 21.22 14.51 -7.26
N ASN A 183 21.79 13.30 -7.13
CA ASN A 183 21.30 12.22 -6.26
C ASN A 183 22.26 11.95 -5.09
N SER A 184 21.83 11.09 -4.16
CA SER A 184 22.62 10.65 -2.99
C SER A 184 22.85 9.13 -3.00
N ARG A 185 23.55 8.62 -4.03
CA ARG A 185 23.95 7.21 -4.12
C ARG A 185 25.14 6.90 -3.24
N SER A 186 25.04 5.78 -2.53
CA SER A 186 26.16 5.16 -1.83
C SER A 186 26.93 4.20 -2.72
N PRO A 187 28.22 3.93 -2.43
CA PRO A 187 29.03 2.95 -3.17
C PRO A 187 28.41 1.54 -3.18
N VAL A 188 27.69 1.17 -2.12
CA VAL A 188 27.02 -0.13 -1.98
C VAL A 188 25.86 -0.24 -2.97
N GLU A 189 25.08 0.82 -3.12
CA GLU A 189 23.97 0.85 -4.08
C GLU A 189 24.48 0.79 -5.51
N VAL A 190 25.52 1.55 -5.85
CA VAL A 190 26.20 1.51 -7.16
C VAL A 190 26.66 0.10 -7.50
N LYS A 191 27.34 -0.58 -6.57
CA LYS A 191 27.81 -1.96 -6.76
C LYS A 191 26.66 -2.95 -7.04
N LYS A 192 25.55 -2.81 -6.31
CA LYS A 192 24.34 -3.65 -6.51
C LYS A 192 23.69 -3.35 -7.86
N ALA A 193 23.62 -2.07 -8.23
CA ALA A 193 22.99 -1.58 -9.44
C ALA A 193 23.75 -2.09 -10.69
N ILE A 194 25.08 -1.89 -10.76
CA ILE A 194 25.94 -2.39 -11.84
C ILE A 194 25.77 -3.90 -12.03
N ARG A 195 25.83 -4.68 -10.93
CA ARG A 195 25.66 -6.14 -10.98
C ARG A 195 24.31 -6.56 -11.54
N ARG A 196 23.24 -5.88 -11.13
CA ARG A 196 21.88 -6.15 -11.61
C ARG A 196 21.76 -5.81 -13.09
N HIS A 197 22.28 -4.66 -13.52
CA HIS A 197 22.23 -4.22 -14.91
C HIS A 197 23.02 -5.17 -15.82
N LYS A 198 24.25 -5.55 -15.44
CA LYS A 198 25.05 -6.55 -16.16
C LYS A 198 24.30 -7.87 -16.35
N ARG A 199 23.63 -8.38 -15.31
CA ARG A 199 22.83 -9.60 -15.40
C ARG A 199 21.66 -9.46 -16.38
N ASN A 200 21.00 -8.31 -16.40
CA ASN A 200 19.88 -8.07 -17.30
C ASN A 200 20.32 -7.98 -18.77
N LEU A 201 21.46 -7.34 -19.04
CA LEU A 201 22.05 -7.30 -20.39
C LEU A 201 22.36 -8.72 -20.90
N LEU A 202 23.00 -9.55 -20.06
CA LEU A 202 23.30 -10.94 -20.43
C LEU A 202 22.04 -11.76 -20.77
N LYS A 203 20.95 -11.54 -20.04
CA LYS A 203 19.66 -12.22 -20.29
C LYS A 203 18.96 -11.76 -21.59
N GLN A 204 19.28 -10.58 -22.08
CA GLN A 204 18.71 -10.06 -23.34
C GLN A 204 19.50 -10.52 -24.57
N SER A 205 20.75 -10.98 -24.36
CA SER A 205 21.61 -11.53 -25.41
C SER A 205 21.50 -13.05 -25.58
N THR A 206 20.58 -13.69 -24.84
CA THR A 206 20.29 -15.14 -24.89
C THR A 206 18.86 -15.33 -25.35
#